data_AF-A0A528D6W5-F1
#
_entry.id   AF-A0A528D6W5-F1
#
_cell.length_a   1.000
_cell.length_b   1.000
_cell.length_c   1.000
_cell.angle_alpha   90.00
_cell.angle_beta   90.00
_cell.angle_gamma   90.00
#
_symmetry.space_group_name_H-M   'P 1'
#
loop_
_entity.id
_entity.type
_entity.pdbx_description
1 polymer ?
#
loop_
_entity_poly.entity_id
_entity_poly.type
_entity_poly.pdbx_seq_one_letter_code
_entity_poly.pdbx_strand_id
1 'polypeptide(L)'
;LGMRPEHLRISSNGQFKGRAVLAERLGSLTILHVEIAPEITLVIQAEGGDRTPLHSPIALDISPSACHLFRTDGPALASLQSA
;
A
#
# COMPACT_ATOMS: atom_id res chain seq x y z
N LEU A 1 2.90 8.35 9.51
CA LEU A 1 3.44 7.10 8.95
C LEU A 1 3.36 7.20 7.44
N GLY A 2 4.45 6.96 6.72
CA GLY A 2 4.48 6.99 5.26
C GLY A 2 5.17 5.75 4.70
N MET A 3 4.70 5.29 3.54
CA MET A 3 5.20 4.11 2.84
C MET A 3 5.04 4.37 1.34
N ARG A 4 5.95 3.83 0.52
CA ARG A 4 5.80 3.93 -0.93
C ARG A 4 4.83 2.85 -1.46
N PRO A 5 4.09 3.10 -2.55
CA PRO A 5 3.13 2.13 -3.10
C PRO A 5 3.72 0.74 -3.40
N GLU A 6 4.98 0.68 -3.83
CA GLU A 6 5.72 -0.55 -4.13
C GLU A 6 6.11 -1.39 -2.90
N HIS A 7 5.90 -0.86 -1.69
CA HIS A 7 6.17 -1.55 -0.42
C HIS A 7 4.92 -2.14 0.22
N LEU A 8 3.76 -1.92 -0.39
CA LEU A 8 2.50 -2.60 -0.08
C LEU A 8 2.34 -3.80 -1.01
N ARG A 9 1.86 -4.91 -0.46
CA ARG A 9 1.55 -6.10 -1.25
C ARG A 9 0.20 -6.68 -0.85
N ILE A 10 -0.50 -7.24 -1.81
CA ILE A 10 -1.70 -8.03 -1.53
C ILE A 10 -1.26 -9.35 -0.87
N SER A 11 -1.89 -9.67 0.25
CA SER A 11 -1.60 -10.87 1.03
C SER A 11 -2.87 -11.32 1.73
N SER A 12 -3.21 -12.61 1.64
CA SER A 12 -4.39 -13.18 2.31
C SER A 12 -4.38 -12.97 3.83
N ASN A 13 -3.18 -12.87 4.43
CA ASN A 13 -2.97 -12.64 5.86
C ASN A 13 -2.52 -11.19 6.15
N GLY A 14 -2.79 -10.25 5.23
CA GLY A 14 -2.41 -8.85 5.39
C GLY A 14 -3.08 -8.17 6.58
N GLN A 15 -2.36 -7.23 7.18
CA GLN A 15 -2.79 -6.48 8.36
C GLN A 15 -3.90 -5.47 8.04
N PHE A 16 -3.87 -4.87 6.85
CA PHE A 16 -4.88 -3.90 6.43
C PHE A 16 -5.91 -4.58 5.55
N LYS A 17 -7.15 -4.63 6.01
CA LYS A 17 -8.28 -5.15 5.23
C LYS A 17 -8.98 -4.00 4.54
N GLY A 18 -9.36 -4.19 3.29
CA GLY A 18 -9.98 -3.14 2.51
C GLY A 18 -10.60 -3.67 1.23
N ARG A 19 -10.86 -2.74 0.32
CA ARG A 19 -11.52 -3.01 -0.95
C ARG A 19 -10.86 -2.19 -2.05
N ALA A 20 -10.40 -2.84 -3.11
CA ALA A 20 -9.92 -2.13 -4.28
C ALA A 20 -11.08 -1.38 -4.96
N VAL A 21 -10.93 -0.08 -5.19
CA VAL A 21 -11.98 0.76 -5.79
C VAL A 21 -11.61 1.31 -7.15
N LEU A 22 -10.32 1.41 -7.43
CA LEU A 22 -9.79 1.82 -8.73
C LEU A 22 -8.55 0.99 -9.07
N ALA A 23 -8.45 0.61 -10.34
CA ALA A 23 -7.28 -0.03 -10.91
C ALA A 23 -6.83 0.74 -12.16
N GLU A 24 -5.63 1.32 -12.11
CA GLU A 24 -4.98 1.96 -13.25
C GLU A 24 -4.05 0.95 -13.91
N ARG A 25 -4.36 0.52 -15.13
CA ARG A 25 -3.60 -0.52 -15.85
C ARG A 25 -2.65 0.16 -16.84
N LEU A 26 -1.36 0.17 -16.51
CA LEU A 26 -0.34 0.96 -17.19
C LEU A 26 0.61 0.12 -18.05
N GLY A 27 0.20 -1.09 -18.42
CA GLY A 27 1.02 -2.03 -19.19
C GLY A 27 1.91 -2.87 -18.29
N SER A 28 3.07 -2.34 -17.88
CA SER A 28 4.03 -3.09 -17.04
C SER A 28 3.66 -3.10 -15.55
N LEU A 29 2.79 -2.19 -15.12
CA LEU A 29 2.36 -2.02 -13.74
C LEU A 29 0.85 -1.80 -13.66
N THR A 30 0.28 -2.15 -12.51
CA THR A 30 -1.09 -1.80 -12.13
C THR A 30 -1.03 -1.00 -10.84
N ILE A 31 -1.67 0.18 -10.81
CA ILE A 31 -1.85 0.95 -9.58
C ILE A 31 -3.24 0.67 -9.02
N LEU A 32 -3.32 0.19 -7.79
CA LEU A 32 -4.58 -0.08 -7.10
C LEU A 32 -4.80 0.97 -6.02
N HIS A 33 -6.01 1.53 -5.98
CA HIS A 33 -6.48 2.35 -4.88
C HIS A 33 -7.39 1.50 -3.99
N VAL A 34 -7.06 1.40 -2.72
CA VAL A 34 -7.70 0.50 -1.76
C VAL A 34 -8.21 1.29 -0.58
N GLU A 35 -9.54 1.35 -0.44
CA GLU A 35 -10.19 1.89 0.74
C GLU A 35 -10.02 0.90 1.90
N ILE A 36 -9.40 1.35 2.99
CA ILE A 36 -9.22 0.53 4.21
C ILE A 36 -10.07 1.03 5.39
N ALA A 37 -10.53 2.28 5.32
CA ALA A 37 -11.47 2.91 6.25
C ALA A 37 -12.11 4.12 5.54
N PRO A 38 -13.19 4.72 6.10
CA PRO A 38 -13.73 5.97 5.56
C PRO A 38 -12.65 7.03 5.41
N GLU A 39 -12.54 7.62 4.22
CA GLU A 39 -11.55 8.66 3.86
C GLU A 39 -10.07 8.21 3.92
N ILE A 40 -9.79 6.92 4.14
CA ILE A 40 -8.43 6.36 4.14
C ILE A 40 -8.27 5.41 2.96
N THR A 41 -7.51 5.87 1.97
CA THR A 41 -7.14 5.10 0.78
C THR A 41 -5.64 4.84 0.77
N LEU A 42 -5.26 3.59 0.57
CA LEU A 42 -3.89 3.19 0.28
C LEU A 42 -3.70 3.01 -1.22
N VAL A 43 -2.55 3.44 -1.74
CA VAL A 43 -2.16 3.24 -3.13
C VAL A 43 -1.10 2.15 -3.19
N ILE A 44 -1.29 1.17 -4.07
CA ILE A 44 -0.42 0.00 -4.21
C ILE A 44 0.07 -0.09 -5.64
N GLN A 45 1.34 -0.42 -5.82
CA GLN A 45 1.87 -0.79 -7.11
C GLN A 45 1.98 -2.32 -7.20
N ALA A 46 1.24 -2.91 -8.12
CA ALA A 46 1.29 -4.32 -8.47
C ALA A 46 1.88 -4.53 -9.88
N GLU A 47 2.18 -5.77 -10.24
CA GLU A 47 2.60 -6.11 -11.59
C GLU A 47 1.52 -5.78 -12.63
N GLY A 48 1.92 -5.51 -13.87
CA GLY A 48 0.99 -5.15 -14.95
C GLY A 48 -0.09 -6.20 -15.23
N GLY A 49 0.22 -7.47 -14.97
CA GLY A 49 -0.73 -8.58 -15.11
C GLY A 49 -1.73 -8.71 -13.96
N ASP A 50 -1.68 -7.87 -12.93
CA ASP A 50 -2.54 -7.98 -11.74
C ASP A 50 -4.02 -7.89 -12.11
N ARG A 51 -4.82 -8.87 -11.68
CA ARG A 51 -6.26 -8.96 -11.97
C ARG A 51 -7.11 -8.85 -10.71
N THR A 52 -6.62 -8.16 -9.69
CA THR A 52 -7.35 -7.95 -8.44
C THR A 52 -8.76 -7.44 -8.73
N PRO A 53 -9.80 -8.18 -8.30
CA PRO A 53 -11.18 -7.78 -8.55
C PRO A 53 -11.49 -6.48 -7.79
N LEU A 54 -12.07 -5.52 -8.51
CA LEU A 54 -12.62 -4.34 -7.87
C LEU A 54 -13.80 -4.71 -6.98
N HIS A 55 -13.98 -3.91 -5.94
CA HIS A 55 -15.09 -3.99 -5.00
C HIS A 55 -15.17 -5.31 -4.21
N SER A 56 -14.12 -6.12 -4.27
CA SER A 56 -13.97 -7.35 -3.49
C SER A 56 -13.05 -7.13 -2.28
N PRO A 57 -13.27 -7.87 -1.18
CA PRO A 57 -12.37 -7.82 -0.04
C PRO A 57 -10.95 -8.23 -0.43
N ILE A 58 -9.98 -7.41 -0.05
CA ILE A 58 -8.55 -7.70 -0.15
C ILE A 58 -7.88 -7.39 1.18
N ALA A 59 -6.72 -8.01 1.39
CA ALA A 59 -5.88 -7.74 2.53
C ALA A 59 -4.48 -7.35 2.04
N LEU A 60 -3.88 -6.38 2.73
CA LEU A 60 -2.60 -5.78 2.40
C LEU A 60 -1.63 -5.99 3.54
N ASP A 61 -0.44 -6.40 3.18
CA ASP A 61 0.68 -6.54 4.09
C ASP A 61 1.74 -5.49 3.80
N ILE A 62 2.48 -5.13 4.83
CA ILE A 62 3.54 -4.13 4.77
C ILE A 62 4.79 -4.70 5.40
N SER A 63 5.95 -4.33 4.86
CA SER A 63 7.21 -4.57 5.57
C SER A 63 7.47 -3.38 6.50
N PRO A 64 7.58 -3.58 7.83
CA PRO A 64 7.92 -2.49 8.75
C PRO A 64 9.26 -1.82 8.41
N SER A 65 10.17 -2.55 7.76
CA SER A 65 11.46 -2.03 7.28
C SER A 65 11.34 -0.92 6.23
N ALA A 66 10.22 -0.89 5.50
CA ALA A 66 9.97 0.07 4.44
C ALA A 66 9.12 1.28 4.90
N CYS A 67 8.86 1.38 6.21
CA CYS A 67 8.07 2.45 6.79
C CYS A 67 8.93 3.67 7.14
N HIS A 68 8.39 4.84 6.86
CA HIS A 68 8.95 6.13 7.28
C HIS A 68 8.07 6.74 8.38
N LEU A 69 8.70 7.14 9.47
CA LEU A 69 8.05 7.87 10.55
C LEU A 69 8.38 9.35 10.44
N PHE A 70 7.38 10.18 10.68
CA PHE A 70 7.49 11.63 10.63
C PHE A 70 7.03 12.17 11.97
N ARG A 71 7.79 13.12 12.50
CA ARG A 71 7.38 13.88 13.67
C ARG A 71 6.21 14.79 13.31
N THR A 72 5.49 15.25 14.32
CA THR A 72 4.35 16.16 14.16
C THR A 72 4.75 17.53 13.60
N ASP A 73 6.02 17.93 13.73
CA ASP A 73 6.59 19.15 13.17
C ASP A 73 7.09 18.97 11.72
N GLY A 74 6.96 17.76 11.14
CA GLY A 74 7.25 17.47 9.73
C GLY A 74 8.49 16.60 9.47
N PRO A 75 9.65 16.82 10.12
CA PRO A 75 10.86 16.04 9.87
C PRO A 75 10.67 14.53 10.02
N ALA A 76 11.33 13.78 9.13
CA ALA A 76 11.42 12.33 9.24
C ALA A 76 12.31 11.92 10.41
N LEU A 77 11.95 10.82 11.07
CA LEU A 77 12.84 10.13 12.00
C LEU A 77 13.87 9.30 11.22
N ALA A 78 15.11 9.29 11.69
CA ALA A 78 16.15 8.44 11.11
C ALA A 78 15.76 6.97 11.22
N SER A 79 15.98 6.21 10.14
CA SER A 79 15.81 4.76 10.19
C SER A 79 16.82 4.14 11.15
N LEU A 80 16.36 3.20 11.97
CA LEU A 80 17.22 2.37 12.83
C LEU A 80 17.83 1.19 12.08
N GLN A 81 17.43 0.97 10.82
CA GLN A 81 17.98 -0.11 10.01
C GLN A 81 19.32 0.32 9.44
N SER A 82 20.36 -0.45 9.78
CA SER A 82 21.68 -0.32 9.17
C SER A 82 21.58 -0.61 7.67
N ALA A 83 22.24 0.21 6.86
CA ALA A 83 22.40 0.00 5.42
C ALA A 83 23.18 -1.27 5.09
#